data_AF-A0A821KPC3-F1
#
_entry.id   AF-A0A821KPC3-F1
#
_cell.length_a   1.000
_cell.length_b   1.000
_cell.length_c   1.000
_cell.angle_alpha   90.00
_cell.angle_beta   90.00
_cell.angle_gamma   90.00
#
_symmetry.space_group_name_H-M   'P 1'
#
loop_
_entity.id
_entity.type
_entity.pdbx_description
1 polymer ?
#
loop_
_entity_poly.entity_id
_entity_poly.type
_entity_poly.pdbx_seq_one_letter_code
_entity_poly.pdbx_strand_id
1 'polypeptide(L)'
;MDEELTVLKSIYLDDLIINYDKETSICITIHSNGDENDFDPDKRFLCITLIAQLPSTYPDIDSPKITLCRSRGLTDKQLDELNSSICLCLELNSGSCVLYDCIELIRSKLSLYELPDEICAICLTLINNRYDIIKTNCHHFYHKNCLGSYVNLKKIELEEKYQEAIKCFCSCVRK
;
A
#
# COMPACT_ATOMS: atom_id res chain seq x y z
N MET A 1 -3.49 23.35 16.64
CA MET A 1 -2.64 22.68 15.63
C MET A 1 -1.45 21.94 16.25
N ASP A 2 -0.51 22.63 16.91
CA ASP A 2 0.75 22.02 17.37
C ASP A 2 0.58 20.86 18.37
N GLU A 3 -0.42 20.94 19.25
CA GLU A 3 -0.76 19.86 20.19
C GLU A 3 -1.16 18.58 19.46
N GLU A 4 -2.04 18.66 18.46
CA GLU A 4 -2.47 17.51 17.65
C GLU A 4 -1.29 16.89 16.91
N LEU A 5 -0.44 17.72 16.29
CA LEU A 5 0.75 17.23 15.57
C LEU A 5 1.73 16.51 16.51
N THR A 6 1.89 17.01 17.74
CA THR A 6 2.75 16.39 18.75
C THR A 6 2.20 15.02 19.19
N VAL A 7 0.88 14.93 19.40
CA VAL A 7 0.21 13.67 19.73
C VAL A 7 0.35 12.68 18.58
N LEU A 8 0.05 13.09 17.36
CA LEU A 8 0.17 12.23 16.17
C LEU A 8 1.60 11.75 15.96
N LYS A 9 2.60 12.62 16.15
CA LYS A 9 4.01 12.24 16.04
C LYS A 9 4.42 11.23 17.12
N SER A 10 3.78 11.28 18.29
CA SER A 10 4.01 10.31 19.37
C SER A 10 3.34 8.96 19.09
N ILE A 11 2.18 8.95 18.42
CA ILE A 11 1.46 7.73 18.04
C ILE A 11 2.17 7.03 16.86
N TYR A 12 2.55 7.79 15.84
CA TYR A 12 3.05 7.25 14.58
C TYR A 12 4.57 7.30 14.44
N LEU A 13 5.26 7.95 15.37
CA LEU A 13 6.72 8.01 15.42
C LEU A 13 7.31 8.38 14.04
N ASP A 14 8.18 7.55 13.49
CA ASP A 14 8.89 7.82 12.24
C ASP A 14 8.02 7.64 10.99
N ASP A 15 6.85 6.99 11.08
CA ASP A 15 5.94 6.77 9.95
C ASP A 15 5.21 8.05 9.54
N LEU A 16 5.09 9.02 10.45
CA LEU A 16 4.52 10.34 10.19
C LEU A 16 5.62 11.36 9.87
N ILE A 17 5.60 11.88 8.65
CA ILE A 17 6.49 12.94 8.20
C ILE A 17 5.75 14.27 8.27
N ILE A 18 6.32 15.25 8.98
CA ILE A 18 5.77 16.60 9.08
C ILE A 18 6.74 17.57 8.42
N ASN A 19 6.27 18.35 7.44
CA ASN A 19 7.05 19.37 6.77
C ASN A 19 6.50 20.76 7.12
N TYR A 20 7.37 21.64 7.62
CA TYR A 20 7.05 23.01 8.03
C TYR A 20 7.53 24.04 7.00
N ASP A 21 7.21 23.82 5.73
CA ASP A 21 7.52 24.76 4.64
C ASP A 21 6.53 25.95 4.65
N LYS A 22 6.15 26.50 3.49
CA LYS A 22 5.19 27.62 3.39
C LYS A 22 3.80 27.28 3.97
N GLU A 23 3.41 26.03 3.84
CA GLU A 23 2.20 25.46 4.45
C GLU A 23 2.62 24.18 5.17
N THR A 24 2.17 24.02 6.42
CA THR A 24 2.46 22.79 7.17
C THR A 24 1.78 21.63 6.46
N SER A 25 2.53 20.57 6.18
CA SER A 25 1.97 19.37 5.59
C SER A 25 2.39 18.13 6.34
N ILE A 26 1.48 17.17 6.42
CA ILE A 26 1.76 15.85 6.97
C ILE A 26 1.66 14.79 5.89
N CYS A 27 2.48 13.76 6.00
CA CYS A 27 2.50 12.62 5.11
C CYS A 27 2.64 11.34 5.94
N ILE A 28 1.73 10.39 5.75
CA ILE A 28 1.76 9.09 6.42
C ILE A 28 1.31 7.99 5.47
N THR A 29 2.00 6.85 5.50
CA THR A 29 1.56 5.65 4.79
C THR A 29 0.76 4.78 5.74
N ILE A 30 -0.49 4.52 5.38
CA ILE A 30 -1.45 3.77 6.19
C ILE A 30 -1.57 2.38 5.59
N HIS A 31 -1.38 1.36 6.42
CA HIS A 31 -1.54 -0.04 6.05
C HIS A 31 -2.85 -0.59 6.63
N SER A 32 -3.44 -1.60 5.99
CA SER A 32 -4.49 -2.40 6.64
C SER A 32 -3.94 -3.10 7.89
N ASN A 33 -4.83 -3.42 8.85
CA ASN A 33 -4.41 -4.08 10.09
C ASN A 33 -3.81 -5.48 9.86
N GLY A 34 -4.15 -6.13 8.75
CA GLY A 34 -3.76 -7.51 8.46
C GLY A 34 -4.79 -8.50 8.99
N ASP A 35 -4.34 -9.69 9.38
CA ASP A 35 -5.15 -10.68 10.10
C ASP A 35 -5.04 -10.38 11.60
N GLU A 36 -6.15 -10.36 12.33
CA GLU A 36 -6.18 -10.06 13.77
C GLU A 36 -5.31 -11.03 14.60
N ASN A 37 -5.08 -12.25 14.09
CA ASN A 37 -4.27 -13.27 14.73
C ASN A 37 -2.80 -13.25 14.27
N ASP A 38 -2.44 -12.35 13.36
CA ASP A 38 -1.15 -12.35 12.70
C ASP A 38 -0.58 -10.94 12.49
N PHE A 39 0.42 -10.61 13.30
CA PHE A 39 1.09 -9.31 13.28
C PHE A 39 2.18 -9.19 12.20
N ASP A 40 2.30 -10.17 11.30
CA ASP A 40 3.28 -10.14 10.22
C ASP A 40 2.99 -8.96 9.25
N PRO A 41 3.88 -7.95 9.16
CA PRO A 41 3.69 -6.81 8.26
C PRO A 41 3.64 -7.23 6.78
N ASP A 42 4.21 -8.38 6.41
CA ASP A 42 4.15 -8.89 5.04
C ASP A 42 2.74 -9.36 4.65
N LYS A 43 1.89 -9.65 5.65
CA LYS A 43 0.48 -10.05 5.47
C LYS A 43 -0.49 -8.88 5.43
N ARG A 44 0.02 -7.65 5.47
CA ARG A 44 -0.74 -6.42 5.16
C ARG A 44 -0.65 -6.17 3.67
N PHE A 45 -1.73 -6.43 2.95
CA PHE A 45 -1.75 -6.34 1.48
C PHE A 45 -2.10 -4.96 0.96
N LEU A 46 -2.85 -4.17 1.73
CA LEU A 46 -3.36 -2.89 1.30
C LEU A 46 -2.62 -1.75 1.97
N CYS A 47 -2.25 -0.74 1.19
CA CYS A 47 -1.70 0.50 1.74
C CYS A 47 -2.06 1.70 0.88
N ILE A 48 -2.04 2.87 1.51
CA ILE A 48 -2.25 4.15 0.86
C ILE A 48 -1.50 5.25 1.61
N THR A 49 -0.98 6.24 0.89
CA THR A 49 -0.33 7.40 1.49
C THR A 49 -1.34 8.54 1.58
N LEU A 50 -1.60 9.00 2.80
CA LEU A 50 -2.33 10.24 3.07
C LEU A 50 -1.35 11.40 3.12
N ILE A 51 -1.69 12.47 2.40
CA ILE A 51 -1.04 13.77 2.49
C ILE A 51 -2.10 14.77 2.93
N ALA A 52 -1.88 15.48 4.04
CA ALA A 52 -2.76 16.56 4.46
C ALA A 52 -1.99 17.88 4.47
N GLN A 53 -2.54 18.88 3.78
CA GLN A 53 -2.04 20.26 3.80
C GLN A 53 -2.88 21.04 4.82
N LEU A 54 -2.20 21.65 5.78
CA LEU A 54 -2.80 22.33 6.92
C LEU A 54 -2.73 23.85 6.66
N PRO A 55 -3.87 24.52 6.48
CA PRO A 55 -3.89 25.98 6.40
C PRO A 55 -3.50 26.58 7.76
N SER A 56 -3.02 27.82 7.77
CA SER A 56 -2.63 28.52 9.01
C SER A 56 -3.79 28.74 10.00
N THR A 57 -5.01 28.58 9.52
CA THR A 57 -6.28 28.72 10.24
C THR A 57 -6.84 27.40 10.76
N TYR A 58 -6.19 26.28 10.49
CA TYR A 58 -6.56 24.97 11.02
C TYR A 58 -6.17 24.85 12.50
N PRO A 59 -7.00 24.22 13.37
CA PRO A 59 -8.30 23.60 13.06
C PRO A 59 -9.51 24.52 13.18
N ASP A 60 -9.31 25.78 13.58
CA ASP A 60 -10.39 26.63 14.08
C ASP A 60 -11.38 27.08 13.00
N ILE A 61 -10.91 27.38 11.78
CA ILE A 61 -11.75 27.94 10.70
C ILE A 61 -11.80 27.01 9.49
N ASP A 62 -10.64 26.55 9.02
CA ASP A 62 -10.52 25.79 7.78
C ASP A 62 -10.09 24.35 8.04
N SER A 63 -10.72 23.41 7.33
CA SER A 63 -10.34 21.99 7.34
C SER A 63 -9.08 21.74 6.52
N PRO A 64 -8.31 20.68 6.83
CA PRO A 64 -7.11 20.34 6.07
C PRO A 64 -7.50 19.82 4.69
N LYS A 65 -6.67 20.11 3.69
CA LYS A 65 -6.81 19.54 2.36
C LYS A 65 -6.13 18.18 2.33
N ILE A 66 -6.93 17.11 2.27
CA ILE A 66 -6.44 15.73 2.23
C ILE A 66 -6.33 15.25 0.78
N THR A 67 -5.25 14.54 0.48
CA THR A 67 -5.01 13.88 -0.80
C THR A 67 -4.51 12.47 -0.54
N LEU A 68 -5.12 11.49 -1.21
CA LEU A 68 -4.69 10.10 -1.18
C LEU A 68 -3.82 9.80 -2.40
N CYS A 69 -2.68 9.16 -2.19
CA CYS A 69 -1.77 8.78 -3.26
C CYS A 69 -1.08 7.44 -2.97
N ARG A 70 -0.37 6.90 -3.98
CA ARG A 70 0.40 5.66 -3.87
C ARG A 70 -0.41 4.48 -3.30
N SER A 71 -1.70 4.39 -3.65
CA SER A 71 -2.54 3.25 -3.30
C SER A 71 -1.99 1.95 -3.89
N ARG A 72 -2.10 0.86 -3.13
CA ARG A 72 -1.75 -0.51 -3.56
C ARG A 72 -2.85 -1.47 -3.13
N GLY A 73 -3.31 -2.27 -4.09
CA GLY A 73 -4.38 -3.25 -3.88
C GLY A 73 -5.80 -2.67 -3.77
N LEU A 74 -5.98 -1.40 -4.15
CA LEU A 74 -7.28 -0.73 -4.13
C LEU A 74 -7.74 -0.42 -5.54
N THR A 75 -9.03 -0.63 -5.79
CA THR A 75 -9.69 -0.21 -7.03
C THR A 75 -10.02 1.28 -7.00
N ASP A 76 -10.25 1.87 -8.19
CA ASP A 76 -10.74 3.24 -8.31
C ASP A 76 -12.04 3.45 -7.53
N LYS A 77 -12.95 2.48 -7.55
CA LYS A 77 -14.20 2.53 -6.79
C LYS A 77 -13.95 2.61 -5.28
N GLN A 78 -13.05 1.78 -4.74
CA GLN A 78 -12.69 1.82 -3.32
C GLN A 78 -12.01 3.15 -2.95
N LEU A 79 -11.21 3.72 -3.87
CA LEU A 79 -10.59 5.02 -3.69
C LEU A 79 -11.63 6.14 -3.65
N ASP A 80 -12.64 6.10 -4.51
CA ASP A 80 -13.76 7.06 -4.53
C ASP A 80 -14.59 6.97 -3.24
N GLU A 81 -14.86 5.76 -2.75
CA GLU A 81 -15.54 5.52 -1.47
C GLU A 81 -14.73 6.07 -0.29
N LEU A 82 -13.40 5.90 -0.29
CA LEU A 82 -12.49 6.46 0.71
C LEU A 82 -12.51 7.98 0.69
N ASN A 83 -12.34 8.60 -0.49
CA ASN A 83 -12.38 10.05 -0.64
C ASN A 83 -13.71 10.63 -0.14
N SER A 84 -14.83 10.00 -0.51
CA SER A 84 -16.17 10.40 -0.04
C SER A 84 -16.30 10.31 1.47
N SER A 85 -15.79 9.23 2.07
CA SER A 85 -15.81 9.03 3.53
C SER A 85 -14.96 10.09 4.25
N ILE A 86 -13.81 10.44 3.69
CA ILE A 86 -12.93 11.50 4.23
C ILE A 86 -13.62 12.85 4.16
N CYS A 87 -14.23 13.21 3.03
CA CYS A 87 -14.96 14.48 2.91
C CYS A 87 -16.05 14.60 3.99
N LEU A 88 -16.83 13.54 4.20
CA LEU A 88 -17.84 13.51 5.27
C LEU A 88 -17.20 13.64 6.66
N CYS A 89 -16.06 13.00 6.91
CA CYS A 89 -15.34 13.13 8.17
C CYS A 89 -14.86 14.57 8.43
N LEU A 90 -14.36 15.25 7.40
CA LEU A 90 -13.94 16.65 7.47
C LEU A 90 -15.11 17.60 7.70
N GLU A 91 -16.27 17.34 7.09
CA GLU A 91 -17.48 18.14 7.28
C GLU A 91 -18.05 18.02 8.69
N LEU A 92 -18.09 16.79 9.24
CA LEU A 92 -18.63 16.51 10.57
C LEU A 92 -17.78 17.07 11.70
N ASN A 93 -16.48 17.25 11.47
CA ASN A 93 -15.51 17.70 12.48
C ASN A 93 -14.93 19.10 12.15
N SER A 94 -15.66 19.90 11.38
CA SER A 94 -15.25 21.28 11.07
C SER A 94 -15.11 22.11 12.35
N GLY A 95 -14.02 22.89 12.45
CA GLY A 95 -13.68 23.64 13.66
C GLY A 95 -12.97 22.81 14.75
N SER A 96 -12.49 21.61 14.43
CA SER A 96 -11.78 20.74 15.38
C SER A 96 -10.63 19.95 14.73
N CYS A 97 -9.75 19.42 15.57
CA CYS A 97 -8.68 18.50 15.19
C CYS A 97 -9.28 17.19 14.62
N VAL A 98 -8.92 16.81 13.39
CA VAL A 98 -9.57 15.71 12.64
C VAL A 98 -8.59 14.72 12.01
N LEU A 99 -7.29 14.98 12.09
CA LEU A 99 -6.29 14.19 11.36
C LEU A 99 -6.22 12.74 11.86
N TYR A 100 -6.32 12.54 13.18
CA TYR A 100 -6.35 11.20 13.77
C TYR A 100 -7.55 10.40 13.25
N ASP A 101 -8.74 11.02 13.27
CA ASP A 101 -9.98 10.37 12.82
C ASP A 101 -9.93 10.01 11.33
N CYS A 102 -9.35 10.88 10.50
CA CYS A 102 -9.11 10.57 9.09
C CYS A 102 -8.19 9.37 8.91
N ILE A 103 -7.10 9.29 9.67
CA ILE A 103 -6.14 8.19 9.59
C ILE A 103 -6.79 6.87 10.04
N GLU A 104 -7.52 6.88 11.16
CA GLU A 104 -8.25 5.69 11.64
C GLU A 104 -9.36 5.26 10.70
N LEU A 105 -10.11 6.21 10.13
CA LEU A 105 -11.15 5.94 9.14
C LEU A 105 -10.56 5.20 7.94
N ILE A 106 -9.45 5.68 7.41
CA ILE A 106 -8.75 5.04 6.29
C ILE A 106 -8.28 3.64 6.70
N ARG A 107 -7.60 3.51 7.86
CA ARG A 107 -7.10 2.20 8.33
C ARG A 107 -8.24 1.18 8.50
N SER A 108 -9.35 1.62 9.06
CA SER A 108 -10.56 0.80 9.23
C SER A 108 -11.11 0.34 7.88
N LYS A 109 -11.26 1.26 6.92
CA LYS A 109 -11.72 0.93 5.54
C LYS A 109 -10.77 -0.02 4.83
N LEU A 110 -9.46 0.20 4.89
CA LEU A 110 -8.48 -0.74 4.33
C LEU A 110 -8.61 -2.13 4.95
N SER A 111 -8.88 -2.21 6.26
CA SER A 111 -9.03 -3.48 6.95
C SER A 111 -10.30 -4.24 6.54
N LEU A 112 -11.38 -3.51 6.20
CA LEU A 112 -12.62 -4.10 5.65
C LEU A 112 -12.43 -4.69 4.25
N TYR A 113 -11.57 -4.09 3.42
CA TYR A 113 -11.30 -4.62 2.09
C TYR A 113 -10.49 -5.92 2.12
N GLU A 114 -9.69 -6.12 3.17
CA GLU A 114 -8.94 -7.32 3.55
C GLU A 114 -7.88 -7.81 2.54
N LEU A 115 -8.28 -8.01 1.27
CA LEU A 115 -7.48 -8.52 0.16
C LEU A 115 -7.44 -7.51 -0.99
N PRO A 116 -6.38 -7.54 -1.82
CA PRO A 116 -6.34 -6.74 -3.03
C PRO A 116 -7.35 -7.28 -4.04
N ASP A 117 -8.13 -6.37 -4.62
CA ASP A 117 -9.03 -6.70 -5.74
C ASP A 117 -8.22 -6.72 -7.05
N GLU A 118 -7.32 -7.68 -7.14
CA GLU A 118 -6.31 -7.81 -8.19
C GLU A 118 -6.35 -9.20 -8.83
N ILE A 119 -5.99 -9.25 -10.12
CA ILE A 119 -5.85 -10.51 -10.84
C ILE A 119 -4.39 -10.99 -10.79
N CYS A 120 -4.22 -12.30 -10.60
CA CYS A 120 -2.90 -12.91 -10.73
C CYS A 120 -2.47 -12.85 -12.20
N ALA A 121 -1.38 -12.15 -12.51
CA ALA A 121 -0.91 -11.97 -13.88
C ALA A 121 -0.43 -13.26 -14.57
N ILE A 122 -0.32 -14.37 -13.83
CA ILE A 122 0.12 -15.68 -14.36
C ILE A 122 -1.08 -16.50 -14.85
N CYS A 123 -2.12 -16.65 -14.03
CA CYS A 123 -3.30 -17.45 -14.37
C CYS A 123 -4.52 -16.62 -14.80
N LEU A 124 -4.44 -15.29 -14.66
CA LEU A 124 -5.49 -14.31 -14.97
C LEU A 124 -6.77 -14.51 -14.14
N THR A 125 -6.68 -15.15 -12.97
CA THR A 125 -7.80 -15.32 -12.04
C THR A 125 -7.67 -14.38 -10.83
N LEU A 126 -8.80 -14.07 -10.20
CA LEU A 126 -8.87 -13.18 -9.05
C LEU A 126 -8.10 -13.75 -7.84
N ILE A 127 -7.44 -12.87 -7.10
CA ILE A 127 -6.80 -13.20 -5.84
C ILE A 127 -7.83 -13.00 -4.72
N ASN A 128 -8.40 -14.11 -4.25
CA ASN A 128 -9.51 -14.10 -3.28
C ASN A 128 -9.22 -14.92 -2.02
N ASN A 129 -7.97 -15.35 -1.82
CA ASN A 129 -7.57 -16.18 -0.69
C ASN A 129 -6.28 -15.65 -0.04
N ARG A 130 -6.39 -15.19 1.22
CA ARG A 130 -5.29 -14.73 2.08
C ARG A 130 -4.16 -15.74 2.23
N TYR A 131 -4.45 -17.03 2.18
CA TYR A 131 -3.46 -18.09 2.37
C TYR A 131 -2.76 -18.49 1.07
N ASP A 132 -3.32 -18.13 -0.09
CA ASP A 132 -2.78 -18.41 -1.42
C ASP A 132 -2.45 -17.12 -2.17
N ILE A 133 -1.95 -16.11 -1.46
CA ILE A 133 -1.42 -14.89 -2.05
C ILE A 133 0.04 -14.70 -1.64
N ILE A 134 0.85 -14.21 -2.57
CA ILE A 134 2.17 -13.68 -2.30
C ILE A 134 2.27 -12.25 -2.82
N LYS A 135 2.79 -11.36 -1.97
CA LYS A 135 3.07 -9.96 -2.27
C LYS A 135 4.58 -9.81 -2.49
N THR A 136 4.96 -9.20 -3.60
CA THR A 136 6.36 -8.83 -3.87
C THR A 136 6.70 -7.47 -3.24
N ASN A 137 7.98 -7.15 -3.10
CA ASN A 137 8.41 -5.83 -2.57
C ASN A 137 7.89 -4.65 -3.42
N CYS A 138 7.71 -4.87 -4.73
CA CYS A 138 7.11 -3.88 -5.64
C CYS A 138 5.57 -3.87 -5.61
N HIS A 139 4.95 -4.58 -4.65
CA HIS A 139 3.51 -4.62 -4.41
C HIS A 139 2.69 -5.23 -5.57
N HIS A 140 3.28 -6.15 -6.33
CA HIS A 140 2.53 -7.04 -7.21
C HIS A 140 2.12 -8.31 -6.47
N PHE A 141 0.92 -8.79 -6.78
CA PHE A 141 0.29 -9.94 -6.13
C PHE A 141 0.14 -11.12 -7.09
N TYR A 142 0.37 -12.33 -6.58
CA TYR A 142 0.23 -13.58 -7.32
C TYR A 142 -0.35 -14.66 -6.41
N HIS A 143 -0.94 -15.70 -7.00
CA HIS A 143 -1.12 -16.95 -6.25
C HIS A 143 0.23 -17.57 -5.92
N LYS A 144 0.38 -18.15 -4.72
CA LYS A 144 1.67 -18.73 -4.29
C LYS A 144 2.12 -19.82 -5.26
N ASN A 145 1.19 -20.70 -5.63
CA ASN A 145 1.46 -21.79 -6.56
C ASN A 145 1.79 -21.29 -7.97
N CYS A 146 1.14 -20.23 -8.43
CA CYS A 146 1.41 -19.65 -9.74
C CYS A 146 2.83 -19.10 -9.82
N LEU A 147 3.24 -18.28 -8.84
CA LEU A 147 4.58 -17.71 -8.83
C LEU A 147 5.65 -18.80 -8.66
N GLY A 148 5.43 -19.76 -7.76
CA GLY A 148 6.35 -20.89 -7.56
C GLY A 148 6.54 -21.73 -8.83
N SER A 149 5.44 -22.05 -9.52
CA SER A 149 5.50 -22.81 -10.78
C SER A 149 6.22 -22.03 -11.88
N TYR A 150 5.97 -20.72 -11.98
CA TYR A 150 6.63 -19.86 -12.95
C TYR A 150 8.14 -19.77 -12.73
N VAL A 151 8.58 -19.58 -11.47
CA VAL A 151 10.00 -19.54 -11.11
C VAL A 151 10.69 -20.86 -11.46
N ASN A 152 10.07 -22.00 -11.15
CA ASN A 152 10.62 -23.32 -11.47
C ASN A 152 10.77 -23.52 -12.99
N LEU A 153 9.75 -23.15 -13.76
CA LEU A 153 9.77 -23.23 -15.21
C LEU A 153 10.91 -22.36 -15.78
N LYS A 154 11.07 -21.13 -15.30
CA LYS A 154 12.16 -20.24 -15.73
C LYS A 154 13.54 -20.75 -15.36
N LYS A 155 13.68 -21.43 -14.23
CA LYS A 155 14.93 -22.08 -13.84
C LYS A 155 15.31 -23.19 -14.83
N ILE A 156 14.36 -24.05 -15.20
CA ILE A 156 14.59 -25.12 -16.18
C ILE A 156 15.00 -24.53 -17.54
N GLU A 157 14.27 -23.53 -18.05
CA GLU A 157 14.61 -22.86 -19.32
C GLU A 157 16.03 -22.26 -19.32
N LEU A 158 16.46 -21.70 -18.19
CA LEU A 158 17.80 -21.13 -18.05
C LEU A 158 18.88 -22.21 -18.05
N GLU A 159 18.64 -23.34 -17.37
CA GLU A 159 19.55 -24.49 -17.35
C GLU A 159 19.72 -25.08 -18.76
N GLU A 160 18.64 -25.22 -19.52
CA GLU A 160 18.68 -25.70 -20.91
C GLU A 160 19.51 -24.77 -21.81
N LYS A 161 19.24 -23.46 -21.76
CA LYS A 161 20.01 -22.44 -22.51
C LYS A 161 21.49 -22.45 -22.15
N TYR A 162 21.82 -22.63 -20.87
CA TYR A 162 23.20 -22.72 -20.42
C TYR A 162 23.90 -23.97 -20.99
N GLN A 163 23.22 -25.13 -20.98
CA GLN A 163 23.77 -26.35 -21.58
C GLN A 163 23.94 -26.25 -23.10
N GLU A 164 23.01 -25.60 -23.81
CA GLU A 164 23.14 -25.32 -25.23
C GLU A 164 24.33 -24.39 -25.52
N ALA A 165 24.50 -23.32 -24.74
CA ALA A 165 25.61 -22.40 -24.87
C ALA A 165 26.97 -23.10 -24.66
N ILE A 166 27.09 -23.97 -23.65
CA ILE A 166 28.30 -24.79 -23.43
C ILE A 166 28.58 -25.70 -24.62
N LYS A 167 27.56 -26.38 -25.15
CA LYS A 167 27.72 -27.25 -26.33
C LYS A 167 28.21 -26.47 -27.56
N CYS A 168 27.65 -25.29 -27.82
CA CYS A 168 28.07 -24.39 -28.89
C CYS A 168 29.50 -23.87 -28.71
N PHE A 169 29.92 -23.59 -27.47
CA PHE A 169 31.29 -23.17 -27.18
C PHE A 169 32.30 -24.29 -27.45
N CYS A 170 31.99 -25.52 -27.00
CA CYS A 170 32.84 -26.69 -27.20
C CYS A 170 32.97 -27.10 -28.68
N SER A 171 31.94 -26.87 -29.51
CA SER A 171 32.00 -27.17 -30.94
C SER A 171 32.78 -26.11 -31.75
N CYS A 172 32.85 -24.87 -31.28
CA CYS A 172 33.65 -23.81 -31.91
C CYS A 172 35.16 -23.89 -31.60
N VAL A 173 35.56 -24.38 -30.41
CA VAL A 173 36.99 -24.53 -30.03
C VAL A 173 37.66 -25.75 -30.70
N ARG A 174 36.88 -26.66 -31.29
CA ARG A 174 37.38 -27.86 -32.00
C ARG A 174 37.53 -27.69 -33.52
N LYS A 175 37.42 -26.47 -34.04
CA LYS A 175 37.80 -26.11 -35.42
C LYS A 175 39.06 -25.25 -35.40
#